data_AF-A0A9X0CR25-F1
#
_entry.id   AF-A0A9X0CR25-F1
#
_cell.length_a   1.000
_cell.length_b   1.000
_cell.length_c   1.000
_cell.angle_alpha   90.00
_cell.angle_beta   90.00
_cell.angle_gamma   90.00
#
_symmetry.space_group_name_H-M   'P 1'
#
loop_
_entity.id
_entity.type
_entity.pdbx_description
1 polymer ?
#
loop_
_entity_poly.entity_id
_entity_poly.type
_entity_poly.pdbx_seq_one_letter_code
_entity_poly.pdbx_strand_id
1 'polypeptide(L)'
;MTHNNPTGYLGSLASSLLTSFAVQGRPVREWGAALLSNLPKAMSYIKEIGRDVEENEQHWSYFTDAWTSYLSLRGILQEPFPIKARDTFYKSVSFNGWGGASGHDAPMIAYDALLGAGASWEELCSRAMFHGGDSDSTGVIAAAWWGALYGMDGVPVGNYKKLEYRKRIEKAAAELFAKAQELT
;
A
#
# COMPACT_ATOMS: atom_id res chain seq x y z
N MET A 1 10.27 -3.23 13.64
CA MET A 1 10.98 -2.57 14.77
C MET A 1 10.01 -1.82 15.67
N THR A 2 9.18 -0.91 15.15
CA THR A 2 8.29 -0.06 15.96
C THR A 2 6.86 -0.59 16.12
N HIS A 3 6.43 -1.53 15.26
CA HIS A 3 5.08 -2.09 15.25
C HIS A 3 5.16 -3.61 15.43
N ASN A 4 5.38 -4.09 16.65
CA ASN A 4 5.42 -5.53 16.97
C ASN A 4 4.00 -6.10 17.12
N ASN A 5 3.20 -6.00 16.06
CA ASN A 5 1.86 -6.54 15.96
C ASN A 5 1.58 -6.86 14.48
N PRO A 6 0.96 -8.02 14.16
CA PRO A 6 0.74 -8.44 12.77
C PRO A 6 0.00 -7.41 11.95
N THR A 7 -1.01 -6.73 12.50
CA THR A 7 -1.72 -5.66 11.79
C THR A 7 -0.77 -4.56 11.32
N GLY A 8 0.25 -4.23 12.13
CA GLY A 8 1.23 -3.20 11.80
C GLY A 8 2.30 -3.67 10.82
N TYR A 9 3.07 -4.72 11.15
CA TYR A 9 4.20 -5.12 10.31
C TYR A 9 3.78 -5.84 9.02
N LEU A 10 2.60 -6.48 8.96
CA LEU A 10 2.08 -7.00 7.69
C LEU A 10 1.68 -5.87 6.73
N GLY A 11 1.37 -4.68 7.26
CA GLY A 11 1.29 -3.47 6.44
C GLY A 11 2.60 -3.10 5.77
N SER A 12 3.73 -3.27 6.47
CA SER A 12 5.06 -3.09 5.88
C SER A 12 5.37 -4.16 4.82
N LEU A 13 4.95 -5.41 5.06
CA LEU A 13 5.02 -6.47 4.06
C LEU A 13 4.20 -6.12 2.81
N ALA A 14 2.96 -5.66 2.97
CA ALA A 14 2.12 -5.23 1.86
C ALA A 14 2.78 -4.10 1.06
N SER A 15 3.23 -3.03 1.74
CA SER A 15 3.91 -1.89 1.11
C SER A 15 5.14 -2.29 0.30
N SER A 16 6.01 -3.12 0.87
CA SER A 16 7.25 -3.57 0.19
C SER A 16 6.99 -4.57 -0.93
N LEU A 17 6.09 -5.55 -0.72
CA LEU A 17 5.76 -6.56 -1.71
C LEU A 17 5.08 -5.96 -2.94
N LEU A 18 4.12 -5.04 -2.75
CA LEU A 18 3.43 -4.36 -3.85
C LEU A 18 4.36 -3.40 -4.59
N THR A 19 5.32 -2.76 -3.90
CA THR A 19 6.39 -2.00 -4.56
C THR A 19 7.22 -2.90 -5.47
N SER A 20 7.59 -4.09 -5.00
CA SER A 20 8.32 -5.08 -5.81
C SER A 20 7.50 -5.51 -7.05
N PHE A 21 6.18 -5.68 -6.91
CA PHE A 21 5.30 -6.00 -8.04
C PHE A 21 5.18 -4.85 -9.04
N ALA A 22 5.16 -3.60 -8.57
CA ALA A 22 5.18 -2.41 -9.41
C ALA A 22 6.45 -2.36 -10.27
N VAL A 23 7.62 -2.54 -9.64
CA VAL A 23 8.92 -2.57 -10.33
C VAL A 23 9.00 -3.70 -11.37
N GLN A 24 8.37 -4.84 -11.10
CA GLN A 24 8.29 -5.98 -12.02
C GLN A 24 7.21 -5.82 -13.11
N GLY A 25 6.43 -4.73 -13.10
CA GLY A 25 5.34 -4.53 -14.05
C GLY A 25 4.22 -5.56 -13.96
N ARG A 26 4.02 -6.20 -12.79
CA ARG A 26 2.96 -7.20 -12.62
C ARG A 26 1.57 -6.55 -12.71
N PRO A 27 0.56 -7.20 -13.29
CA PRO A 27 -0.79 -6.64 -13.36
C PRO A 27 -1.33 -6.28 -11.97
N VAL A 28 -1.69 -4.99 -11.78
CA VAL A 28 -2.10 -4.45 -10.47
C VAL A 28 -3.22 -5.28 -9.85
N ARG A 29 -4.17 -5.78 -10.65
CA ARG A 29 -5.31 -6.59 -10.21
C ARG A 29 -4.93 -7.88 -9.46
N GLU A 30 -3.72 -8.40 -9.66
CA GLU A 30 -3.26 -9.65 -9.04
C GLU A 30 -2.61 -9.44 -7.67
N TRP A 31 -2.26 -8.20 -7.32
CA TRP A 31 -1.37 -7.93 -6.19
C TRP A 31 -1.97 -8.34 -4.85
N GLY A 32 -3.27 -8.07 -4.63
CA GLY A 32 -3.96 -8.44 -3.39
C GLY A 32 -4.01 -9.96 -3.16
N ALA A 33 -4.32 -10.74 -4.20
CA ALA A 33 -4.31 -12.20 -4.12
C ALA A 33 -2.89 -12.73 -3.86
N ALA A 34 -1.89 -12.13 -4.51
CA ALA A 34 -0.49 -12.47 -4.28
C ALA A 34 -0.03 -12.14 -2.85
N LEU A 35 -0.48 -11.03 -2.26
CA LEU A 35 -0.22 -10.70 -0.85
C LEU A 35 -0.74 -11.80 0.08
N LEU A 36 -2.03 -12.16 -0.04
CA LEU A 36 -2.63 -13.22 0.79
C LEU A 36 -1.89 -14.55 0.64
N SER A 37 -1.49 -14.92 -0.58
CA SER A 37 -0.74 -16.16 -0.83
C SER A 37 0.66 -16.19 -0.19
N ASN A 38 1.24 -15.03 0.16
CA ASN A 38 2.55 -14.95 0.80
C ASN A 38 2.47 -14.78 2.33
N LEU A 39 1.29 -14.54 2.92
CA LEU A 39 1.14 -14.46 4.37
C LEU A 39 1.62 -15.73 5.11
N PRO A 40 1.36 -16.97 4.62
CA PRO A 40 1.90 -18.16 5.27
C PRO A 40 3.43 -18.16 5.37
N LYS A 41 4.15 -17.63 4.37
CA LYS A 41 5.62 -17.51 4.42
C LYS A 41 6.08 -16.53 5.49
N ALA A 42 5.36 -15.41 5.65
CA ALA A 42 5.64 -14.46 6.71
C ALA A 42 5.42 -15.08 8.10
N MET A 43 4.35 -15.86 8.28
CA MET A 43 4.12 -16.61 9.53
C MET A 43 5.22 -17.64 9.79
N SER A 44 5.66 -18.39 8.77
CA SER A 44 6.78 -19.32 8.91
C SER A 44 8.04 -18.63 9.40
N TYR A 45 8.34 -17.43 8.89
CA TYR A 45 9.47 -16.63 9.37
C TYR A 45 9.32 -16.22 10.84
N ILE A 46 8.13 -15.78 11.28
CA ILE A 46 7.90 -15.45 12.70
C ILE A 46 8.13 -16.67 13.60
N LYS A 47 7.64 -17.85 13.19
CA LYS A 47 7.86 -19.12 13.92
C LYS A 47 9.32 -19.52 13.99
N GLU A 48 10.06 -19.35 12.90
CA GLU A 48 11.48 -19.66 12.82
C GLU A 48 12.32 -18.77 13.76
N ILE A 49 12.04 -17.47 13.77
CA ILE A 49 12.73 -16.52 14.66
C ILE A 49 12.34 -16.75 16.14
N GLY A 50 11.14 -17.30 16.39
CA GLY A 50 10.72 -17.73 17.72
C GLY A 50 10.36 -16.59 18.68
N ARG A 51 10.21 -15.36 18.18
CA ARG A 51 9.89 -14.19 19.01
C ARG A 51 8.39 -13.90 19.00
N ASP A 52 7.80 -13.78 20.20
CA ASP A 52 6.39 -13.39 20.42
C ASP A 52 5.41 -14.21 19.56
N VAL A 53 5.70 -15.51 19.36
CA VAL A 53 4.99 -16.34 18.37
C VAL A 53 3.51 -16.48 18.71
N GLU A 54 3.19 -16.72 19.98
CA GLU A 54 1.82 -16.92 20.44
C GLU A 54 0.97 -15.66 20.23
N GLU A 55 1.49 -14.49 20.60
CA GLU A 55 0.83 -13.20 20.41
C GLU A 55 0.63 -12.88 18.93
N ASN A 56 1.62 -13.22 18.09
CA ASN A 56 1.51 -13.03 16.64
C ASN A 56 0.46 -13.96 16.03
N GLU A 57 0.42 -15.23 16.41
CA GLU A 57 -0.61 -16.19 15.95
C GLU A 57 -2.00 -15.74 16.36
N GLN A 58 -2.17 -15.28 17.61
CA GLN A 58 -3.45 -14.83 18.15
C GLN A 58 -4.04 -13.66 17.38
N HIS A 59 -3.21 -12.73 16.89
CA HIS A 59 -3.66 -11.52 16.21
C HIS A 59 -3.55 -11.57 14.67
N TRP A 60 -3.04 -12.66 14.11
CA TRP A 60 -2.74 -12.78 12.67
C TRP A 60 -3.98 -12.67 11.77
N SER A 61 -5.10 -13.24 12.22
CA SER A 61 -6.32 -13.32 11.42
C SER A 61 -6.88 -11.94 11.08
N TYR A 62 -6.75 -10.95 11.97
CA TYR A 62 -7.31 -9.61 11.73
C TYR A 62 -6.88 -9.01 10.39
N PHE A 63 -5.57 -9.00 10.12
CA PHE A 63 -5.05 -8.49 8.85
C PHE A 63 -5.53 -9.35 7.67
N THR A 64 -5.47 -10.68 7.82
CA THR A 64 -5.82 -11.66 6.77
C THR A 64 -7.29 -11.53 6.36
N ASP A 65 -8.19 -11.43 7.35
CA ASP A 65 -9.63 -11.35 7.17
C ASP A 65 -10.04 -10.01 6.58
N ALA A 66 -9.40 -8.91 7.00
CA ALA A 66 -9.64 -7.58 6.44
C ALA A 66 -9.29 -7.54 4.94
N TRP A 67 -8.13 -8.05 4.55
CA TRP A 67 -7.71 -8.11 3.15
C TRP A 67 -8.57 -9.08 2.32
N THR A 68 -8.94 -10.24 2.88
CA THR A 68 -9.84 -11.19 2.23
C THR A 68 -11.22 -10.58 1.98
N SER A 69 -11.78 -9.89 2.97
CA SER A 69 -13.08 -9.21 2.88
C SER A 69 -13.03 -8.08 1.84
N TYR A 70 -11.97 -7.27 1.85
CA TYR A 70 -11.75 -6.21 0.86
C TYR A 70 -11.73 -6.76 -0.57
N LEU A 71 -10.93 -7.81 -0.83
CA LEU A 71 -10.81 -8.39 -2.16
C LEU A 71 -12.12 -9.04 -2.62
N SER A 72 -12.86 -9.67 -1.70
CA SER A 72 -14.18 -10.23 -1.97
C SER A 72 -15.19 -9.14 -2.34
N LEU A 73 -15.19 -8.02 -1.60
CA LEU A 73 -16.06 -6.87 -1.87
C LEU A 73 -15.77 -6.24 -3.24
N ARG A 74 -14.50 -6.15 -3.65
CA ARG A 74 -14.12 -5.51 -4.91
C ARG A 74 -14.32 -6.37 -6.15
N GLY A 75 -14.44 -7.69 -6.01
CA GLY A 75 -14.86 -8.59 -7.09
C GLY A 75 -14.14 -8.37 -8.43
N ILE A 76 -12.87 -7.93 -8.43
CA ILE A 76 -11.96 -7.63 -9.57
C ILE A 76 -12.52 -6.88 -10.80
N LEU A 77 -13.77 -6.46 -10.77
CA LEU A 77 -14.49 -5.71 -11.78
C LEU A 77 -15.52 -4.87 -11.04
N GLN A 78 -15.32 -3.54 -10.96
CA GLN A 78 -16.26 -2.58 -11.57
C GLN A 78 -16.02 -1.12 -11.16
N GLU A 79 -16.44 -0.27 -12.11
CA GLU A 79 -17.06 1.06 -12.04
C GLU A 79 -16.51 2.12 -11.06
N PRO A 80 -16.38 3.40 -11.50
CA PRO A 80 -15.89 4.48 -10.66
C PRO A 80 -16.83 4.80 -9.48
N PHE A 81 -16.31 4.71 -8.25
CA PHE A 81 -17.01 5.17 -7.04
C PHE A 81 -16.94 6.70 -6.86
N PRO A 82 -18.07 7.40 -6.62
CA PRO A 82 -18.09 8.83 -6.32
C PRO A 82 -17.43 9.16 -4.96
N ILE A 83 -16.83 10.36 -4.85
CA ILE A 83 -15.97 10.80 -3.74
C ILE A 83 -16.60 10.57 -2.34
N LYS A 84 -17.85 10.99 -2.11
CA LYS A 84 -18.52 10.83 -0.79
C LYS A 84 -18.68 9.37 -0.36
N ALA A 85 -18.82 8.45 -1.30
CA ALA A 85 -18.90 7.03 -0.99
C ALA A 85 -17.52 6.46 -0.57
N ARG A 86 -16.41 7.12 -0.93
CA ARG A 86 -15.06 6.71 -0.55
C ARG A 86 -14.76 6.96 0.92
N ASP A 87 -15.12 8.12 1.47
CA ASP A 87 -14.92 8.39 2.92
C ASP A 87 -15.71 7.41 3.79
N THR A 88 -16.95 7.10 3.43
CA THR A 88 -17.75 6.07 4.12
C THR A 88 -17.08 4.71 4.02
N PHE A 89 -16.57 4.34 2.84
CA PHE A 89 -15.85 3.10 2.64
C PHE A 89 -14.55 3.03 3.44
N TYR A 90 -13.69 4.06 3.40
CA TYR A 90 -12.43 4.12 4.15
C TYR A 90 -12.66 4.06 5.65
N LYS A 91 -13.71 4.73 6.15
CA LYS A 91 -14.14 4.58 7.54
C LYS A 91 -14.59 3.14 7.86
N SER A 92 -15.31 2.49 6.95
CA SER A 92 -15.81 1.12 7.17
C SER A 92 -14.72 0.04 7.24
N VAL A 93 -13.58 0.24 6.58
CA VAL A 93 -12.43 -0.70 6.62
C VAL A 93 -11.42 -0.38 7.73
N SER A 94 -11.59 0.75 8.42
CA SER A 94 -10.66 1.20 9.44
C SER A 94 -10.76 0.42 10.74
N PHE A 95 -9.66 0.41 11.52
CA PHE A 95 -9.66 -0.23 12.84
C PHE A 95 -10.58 0.50 13.84
N ASN A 96 -10.56 1.84 13.84
CA ASN A 96 -11.31 2.64 14.82
C ASN A 96 -11.87 3.96 14.25
N GLY A 97 -12.41 3.91 13.04
CA GLY A 97 -13.15 5.01 12.41
C GLY A 97 -12.31 6.03 11.64
N TRP A 98 -10.98 5.91 11.64
CA TRP A 98 -10.07 6.76 10.86
C TRP A 98 -9.32 5.92 9.82
N GLY A 99 -9.80 5.96 8.57
CA GLY A 99 -9.31 5.09 7.49
C GLY A 99 -7.91 5.45 7.03
N GLY A 100 -7.05 4.44 6.95
CA GLY A 100 -5.65 4.56 6.54
C GLY A 100 -4.68 4.68 7.71
N ALA A 101 -5.17 4.67 8.95
CA ALA A 101 -4.37 4.89 10.16
C ALA A 101 -3.74 3.60 10.73
N SER A 102 -3.86 2.47 10.03
CA SER A 102 -3.39 1.16 10.49
C SER A 102 -2.68 0.40 9.37
N GLY A 103 -1.85 -0.57 9.76
CA GLY A 103 -1.07 -1.31 8.77
C GLY A 103 -1.91 -2.16 7.82
N HIS A 104 -3.14 -2.53 8.18
CA HIS A 104 -4.03 -3.26 7.25
C HIS A 104 -4.69 -2.34 6.23
N ASP A 105 -5.15 -1.15 6.63
CA ASP A 105 -5.99 -0.28 5.80
C ASP A 105 -5.20 0.79 5.03
N ALA A 106 -4.05 1.26 5.52
CA ALA A 106 -3.21 2.22 4.79
C ALA A 106 -2.80 1.70 3.40
N PRO A 107 -2.14 0.53 3.27
CA PRO A 107 -1.83 -0.05 1.97
C PRO A 107 -3.08 -0.51 1.20
N MET A 108 -4.19 -0.87 1.87
CA MET A 108 -5.43 -1.28 1.21
C MET A 108 -6.09 -0.11 0.48
N ILE A 109 -6.20 1.06 1.14
CA ILE A 109 -6.77 2.27 0.54
C ILE A 109 -5.86 2.78 -0.58
N ALA A 110 -4.54 2.75 -0.39
CA ALA A 110 -3.58 3.06 -1.44
C ALA A 110 -3.76 2.15 -2.67
N TYR A 111 -4.02 0.87 -2.44
CA TYR A 111 -4.18 -0.13 -3.51
C TYR A 111 -5.50 0.06 -4.24
N ASP A 112 -6.57 0.35 -3.50
CA ASP A 112 -7.87 0.73 -4.05
C ASP A 112 -7.80 1.98 -4.93
N ALA A 113 -7.02 2.97 -4.49
CA ALA A 113 -6.77 4.18 -5.25
C ALA A 113 -6.02 3.88 -6.55
N LEU A 114 -4.96 3.06 -6.50
CA LEU A 114 -4.18 2.68 -7.67
C LEU A 114 -5.03 1.91 -8.71
N LEU A 115 -5.86 0.97 -8.26
CA LEU A 115 -6.80 0.24 -9.11
C LEU A 115 -7.79 1.17 -9.82
N GLY A 116 -8.32 2.16 -9.09
CA GLY A 116 -9.30 3.11 -9.61
C GLY A 116 -8.70 4.21 -10.49
N ALA A 117 -7.45 4.59 -10.26
CA ALA A 117 -6.79 5.69 -10.96
C ALA A 117 -6.11 5.29 -12.27
N GLY A 118 -5.60 4.06 -12.36
CA GLY A 118 -4.74 3.67 -13.47
C GLY A 118 -3.56 4.66 -13.63
N ALA A 119 -3.33 5.13 -14.84
CA ALA A 119 -2.26 6.09 -15.16
C ALA A 119 -2.63 7.57 -14.89
N SER A 120 -3.75 7.86 -14.22
CA SER A 120 -4.12 9.26 -13.89
C SER A 120 -3.57 9.66 -12.53
N TRP A 121 -2.56 10.52 -12.51
CA TRP A 121 -2.03 11.11 -11.28
C TRP A 121 -3.10 11.89 -10.49
N GLU A 122 -3.94 12.66 -11.20
CA GLU A 122 -5.02 13.43 -10.58
C GLU A 122 -6.05 12.53 -9.88
N GLU A 123 -6.46 11.43 -10.54
CA GLU A 123 -7.41 10.49 -9.96
C GLU A 123 -6.78 9.72 -8.78
N LEU A 124 -5.48 9.42 -8.84
CA LEU A 124 -4.74 8.83 -7.72
C LEU A 124 -4.76 9.77 -6.51
N CYS A 125 -4.43 11.06 -6.70
CA CYS A 125 -4.50 12.05 -5.63
C CYS A 125 -5.92 12.18 -5.06
N SER A 126 -6.93 12.27 -5.93
CA SER A 126 -8.35 12.33 -5.55
C SER A 126 -8.78 11.17 -4.66
N ARG A 127 -8.24 9.97 -4.88
CA ARG A 127 -8.59 8.76 -4.13
C ARG A 127 -7.73 8.56 -2.88
N ALA A 128 -6.41 8.66 -3.01
CA ALA A 128 -5.46 8.30 -1.96
C ALA A 128 -5.05 9.49 -1.07
N MET A 129 -5.05 10.72 -1.58
CA MET A 129 -4.47 11.87 -0.86
C MET A 129 -5.53 12.85 -0.35
N PHE A 130 -6.73 12.84 -0.95
CA PHE A 130 -7.80 13.79 -0.65
C PHE A 130 -9.04 13.08 -0.10
N HIS A 131 -8.92 12.55 1.12
CA HIS A 131 -10.01 11.91 1.85
C HIS A 131 -9.96 12.26 3.35
N GLY A 132 -11.05 12.06 4.08
CA GLY A 132 -11.16 12.44 5.50
C GLY A 132 -10.42 11.53 6.50
N GLY A 133 -9.53 10.68 6.01
CA GLY A 133 -8.78 9.68 6.77
C GLY A 133 -7.35 10.12 7.07
N ASP A 134 -6.48 9.15 7.33
CA ASP A 134 -5.03 9.32 7.38
C ASP A 134 -4.50 9.33 5.94
N SER A 135 -4.60 10.49 5.32
CA SER A 135 -4.48 10.67 3.86
C SER A 135 -3.05 10.89 3.38
N ASP A 136 -2.15 11.36 4.24
CA ASP A 136 -0.73 11.43 3.94
C ASP A 136 -0.09 10.03 3.93
N SER A 137 -0.51 9.13 4.85
CA SER A 137 -0.02 7.75 4.90
C SER A 137 -0.48 6.91 3.70
N THR A 138 -1.76 6.97 3.34
CA THR A 138 -2.29 6.29 2.13
C THR A 138 -1.70 6.91 0.86
N GLY A 139 -1.60 8.24 0.83
CA GLY A 139 -1.04 9.02 -0.27
C GLY A 139 0.41 8.65 -0.60
N VAL A 140 1.28 8.56 0.40
CA VAL A 140 2.70 8.24 0.18
C VAL A 140 2.89 6.80 -0.34
N ILE A 141 2.10 5.84 0.16
CA ILE A 141 2.15 4.45 -0.31
C ILE A 141 1.65 4.36 -1.77
N ALA A 142 0.50 4.99 -2.06
CA ALA A 142 -0.08 4.99 -3.40
C ALA A 142 0.85 5.64 -4.43
N ALA A 143 1.44 6.79 -4.09
CA ALA A 143 2.35 7.52 -4.96
C ALA A 143 3.65 6.75 -5.22
N ALA A 144 4.17 6.02 -4.23
CA ALA A 144 5.36 5.18 -4.41
C ALA A 144 5.11 4.08 -5.46
N TRP A 145 3.98 3.39 -5.38
CA TRP A 145 3.62 2.36 -6.36
C TRP A 145 3.30 2.93 -7.73
N TRP A 146 2.53 4.02 -7.77
CA TRP A 146 2.17 4.69 -9.03
C TRP A 146 3.42 5.23 -9.75
N GLY A 147 4.33 5.89 -9.03
CA GLY A 147 5.58 6.39 -9.60
C GLY A 147 6.50 5.28 -10.10
N ALA A 148 6.50 4.10 -9.46
CA ALA A 148 7.23 2.94 -9.95
C ALA A 148 6.66 2.37 -11.26
N LEU A 149 5.34 2.51 -11.49
CA LEU A 149 4.66 2.05 -12.71
C LEU A 149 4.73 3.05 -13.87
N TYR A 150 4.56 4.35 -13.57
CA TYR A 150 4.30 5.39 -14.56
C TYR A 150 5.34 6.51 -14.57
N GLY A 151 6.33 6.46 -13.68
CA GLY A 151 7.34 7.50 -13.57
C GLY A 151 6.75 8.84 -13.14
N MET A 152 7.10 9.90 -13.88
CA MET A 152 6.67 11.28 -13.61
C MET A 152 5.67 11.80 -14.66
N ASP A 153 5.21 10.93 -15.58
CA ASP A 153 4.39 11.33 -16.72
C ASP A 153 3.01 11.81 -16.26
N GLY A 154 2.64 13.03 -16.61
CA GLY A 154 1.36 13.62 -16.17
C GLY A 154 1.34 14.15 -14.73
N VAL A 155 2.46 14.08 -14.00
CA VAL A 155 2.58 14.74 -12.69
C VAL A 155 2.89 16.23 -12.89
N PRO A 156 2.03 17.17 -12.41
CA PRO A 156 2.30 18.59 -12.55
C PRO A 156 3.62 18.98 -11.88
N VAL A 157 4.47 19.72 -12.60
CA VAL A 157 5.80 20.16 -12.10
C VAL A 157 5.68 20.90 -10.76
N GLY A 158 4.59 21.63 -10.54
CA GLY A 158 4.32 22.33 -9.29
C GLY A 158 4.30 21.41 -8.06
N ASN A 159 3.92 20.14 -8.22
CA ASN A 159 3.75 19.19 -7.11
C ASN A 159 5.08 18.75 -6.50
N TYR A 160 6.16 18.70 -7.29
CA TYR A 160 7.44 18.15 -6.83
C TYR A 160 8.62 19.12 -6.99
N LYS A 161 8.51 20.18 -7.80
CA LYS A 161 9.68 21.01 -8.16
C LYS A 161 10.43 21.57 -6.97
N LYS A 162 9.71 22.01 -5.94
CA LYS A 162 10.23 22.60 -4.69
C LYS A 162 9.93 21.74 -3.46
N LEU A 163 9.73 20.43 -3.65
CA LEU A 163 9.46 19.50 -2.56
C LEU A 163 10.60 19.52 -1.53
N GLU A 164 10.24 19.50 -0.25
CA GLU A 164 11.21 19.35 0.83
C GLU A 164 12.02 18.06 0.63
N TYR A 165 13.32 18.12 0.89
CA TYR A 165 14.25 17.00 0.70
C TYR A 165 14.34 16.41 -0.73
N ARG A 166 13.78 17.04 -1.76
CA ARG A 166 13.80 16.53 -3.15
C ARG A 166 15.17 15.97 -3.57
N LYS A 167 16.25 16.74 -3.40
CA LYS A 167 17.61 16.31 -3.76
C LYS A 167 18.08 15.08 -2.98
N ARG A 168 17.69 14.96 -1.70
CA ARG A 168 18.00 13.77 -0.88
C ARG A 168 17.21 12.55 -1.36
N ILE A 169 15.93 12.73 -1.70
CA ILE A 169 15.07 11.67 -2.22
C ILE A 169 15.60 11.16 -3.57
N GLU A 170 15.89 12.07 -4.51
CA GLU A 170 16.45 11.72 -5.83
C GLU A 170 17.80 11.00 -5.71
N LYS A 171 18.68 11.46 -4.81
CA LYS A 171 19.96 10.80 -4.54
C LYS A 171 19.76 9.38 -3.99
N ALA A 172 18.91 9.23 -2.98
CA ALA A 172 18.63 7.92 -2.38
C ALA A 172 18.00 6.95 -3.39
N ALA A 173 17.07 7.42 -4.23
CA ALA A 173 16.46 6.63 -5.28
C ALA A 173 17.49 6.13 -6.31
N ALA A 174 18.42 6.99 -6.74
CA ALA A 174 19.50 6.60 -7.65
C ALA A 174 20.44 5.55 -7.03
N GLU A 175 20.81 5.71 -5.75
CA GLU A 175 21.64 4.75 -5.03
C GLU A 175 20.93 3.40 -4.83
N LEU A 176 19.64 3.40 -4.48
CA LEU A 176 18.83 2.18 -4.37
C LEU A 176 18.72 1.46 -5.72
N PHE A 177 18.52 2.20 -6.81
CA PHE A 177 18.46 1.63 -8.16
C PHE A 177 19.79 0.99 -8.55
N ALA A 178 20.91 1.66 -8.33
CA ALA A 178 22.25 1.10 -8.58
C ALA A 178 22.48 -0.18 -7.78
N LYS A 179 22.05 -0.21 -6.50
CA LYS A 179 22.15 -1.43 -5.67
C LYS A 179 21.24 -2.56 -6.13
N ALA A 180 20.05 -2.28 -6.64
CA ALA A 180 19.19 -3.30 -7.21
C ALA A 180 19.83 -3.98 -8.42
N GLN A 181 20.56 -3.23 -9.26
CA GLN A 181 21.27 -3.76 -10.44
C GLN A 181 22.49 -4.62 -10.07
N GLU A 182 23.12 -4.40 -8.91
CA GLU A 182 24.23 -5.25 -8.43
C GLU A 182 23.76 -6.62 -7.93
N LEU A 183 22.49 -6.76 -7.57
CA LEU A 183 21.90 -7.97 -6.97
C LEU A 183 21.24 -8.91 -7.99
N THR A 184 21.07 -8.46 -9.24
CA THR A 184 20.53 -9.22 -10.38
C THR A 184 21.64 -9.75 -11.26
#